data_AF-A0A4R9C1V6-F1
#
_entry.id   AF-A0A4R9C1V6-F1
#
_cell.length_a   1.000
_cell.length_b   1.000
_cell.length_c   1.000
_cell.angle_alpha   90.00
_cell.angle_beta   90.00
_cell.angle_gamma   90.00
#
_symmetry.space_group_name_H-M   'P 1'
#
loop_
_entity.id
_entity.type
_entity.pdbx_description
1 polymer ?
#
loop_
_entity_poly.entity_id
_entity_poly.type
_entity_poly.pdbx_seq_one_letter_code
_entity_poly.pdbx_strand_id
1 'polypeptide(L)' 'TSKWIKHTDSKWYYLLDNGEMATSKWIKHTNSKWYYLLDNGEMATSKWIDGWYVNADGVWVE' A
#
# COMPACT_ATOMS: atom_id res chain seq x y z
N THR A 1 6.18 15.23 -3.71
CA THR A 1 4.99 14.53 -4.21
C THR A 1 5.13 13.07 -3.86
N SER A 2 4.19 12.57 -3.06
CA SER A 2 4.08 11.16 -2.73
C SER A 2 3.71 10.35 -3.97
N LYS A 3 4.25 9.14 -4.13
CA LYS A 3 4.05 8.34 -5.34
C LYS A 3 4.15 6.84 -5.09
N TRP A 4 3.41 6.10 -5.90
CA TRP A 4 3.57 4.65 -6.02
C TRP A 4 4.78 4.32 -6.89
N ILE A 5 5.54 3.32 -6.48
CA ILE A 5 6.68 2.76 -7.21
C ILE A 5 6.46 1.26 -7.36
N LYS A 6 6.58 0.75 -8.59
CA LYS A 6 6.63 -0.68 -8.87
C LYS A 6 8.09 -1.11 -8.99
N HIS A 7 8.51 -2.06 -8.18
CA HIS A 7 9.86 -2.61 -8.21
C HIS A 7 9.96 -3.76 -9.23
N THR A 8 11.19 -4.21 -9.53
CA THR A 8 11.47 -5.19 -10.59
C THR A 8 10.86 -6.57 -10.34
N ASP A 9 10.58 -6.90 -9.08
CA ASP A 9 9.87 -8.10 -8.64
C ASP A 9 8.34 -7.98 -8.75
N SER A 10 7.85 -6.93 -9.43
CA SER A 10 6.44 -6.60 -9.59
C SER A 10 5.70 -6.20 -8.31
N LYS A 11 6.42 -5.95 -7.21
CA LYS A 11 5.82 -5.46 -5.97
C LYS A 11 5.65 -3.95 -5.98
N TRP A 12 4.66 -3.47 -5.24
CA TRP A 12 4.35 -2.04 -5.14
C TRP A 12 4.78 -1.48 -3.78
N TYR A 13 5.31 -0.27 -3.81
CA TYR A 13 5.78 0.49 -2.66
C TYR A 13 5.27 1.92 -2.76
N TYR A 14 5.21 2.63 -1.64
CA TYR A 14 4.77 4.02 -1.60
C TYR A 14 5.82 4.92 -0.99
N LEU A 15 6.22 5.96 -1.73
CA LEU A 15 7.10 7.02 -1.24
C LEU A 15 6.27 8.21 -0.77
N LEU A 16 6.58 8.70 0.42
CA LEU A 16 6.02 9.91 1.00
C LEU A 16 6.66 11.16 0.37
N ASP A 17 6.08 12.34 0.64
CA ASP A 17 6.54 13.61 0.07
C ASP A 17 8.00 13.95 0.42
N ASN A 18 8.48 13.50 1.58
CA ASN A 18 9.85 13.65 2.05
C ASN A 18 10.82 12.61 1.45
N GLY A 19 10.34 11.72 0.58
CA GLY A 19 11.14 10.66 -0.04
C GLY A 19 11.28 9.39 0.80
N GLU A 20 10.74 9.36 2.02
CA GLU A 20 10.74 8.14 2.84
C GLU A 20 9.74 7.11 2.31
N MET A 21 10.07 5.83 2.49
CA MET A 21 9.17 4.72 2.18
C MET A 21 8.12 4.58 3.29
N ALA A 22 6.85 4.51 2.90
CA ALA A 22 5.78 4.18 3.82
C ALA A 22 5.86 2.69 4.21
N THR A 23 5.81 2.42 5.52
CA THR A 23 5.76 1.09 6.10
C THR A 23 4.69 1.05 7.19
N SER A 24 4.12 -0.14 7.41
CA SER A 24 3.12 -0.46 8.45
C SER A 24 1.98 0.56 8.58
N LYS A 25 1.44 1.05 7.44
CA LYS A 25 0.39 2.08 7.45
C LYS A 25 -0.56 2.00 6.26
N TRP A 26 -1.77 2.49 6.49
CA TRP A 26 -2.78 2.71 5.47
C TRP A 26 -2.50 4.00 4.69
N ILE A 27 -2.66 3.93 3.36
CA ILE A 27 -2.53 5.04 2.43
C ILE A 27 -3.84 5.18 1.65
N LYS A 28 -4.46 6.34 1.73
CA LYS A 28 -5.57 6.72 0.86
C LYS A 28 -5.02 7.31 -0.42
N HIS A 29 -5.30 6.67 -1.55
CA HIS A 29 -4.90 7.19 -2.85
C HIS A 29 -5.92 8.19 -3.41
N THR A 30 -5.55 8.93 -4.45
CA THR A 30 -6.39 9.99 -5.06
C THR A 30 -7.69 9.48 -5.66
N ASN A 31 -7.77 8.17 -5.96
CA ASN A 31 -8.99 7.49 -6.40
C ASN A 31 -9.94 7.11 -5.24
N SER A 32 -9.72 7.66 -4.03
CA SER A 32 -10.46 7.34 -2.80
C SER A 32 -10.34 5.90 -2.29
N LYS A 33 -9.48 5.07 -2.89
CA LYS A 33 -9.20 3.70 -2.42
C LYS A 33 -8.11 3.70 -1.36
N TRP A 34 -8.17 2.71 -0.48
CA TRP A 34 -7.20 2.49 0.58
C TRP A 34 -6.33 1.28 0.30
N TYR A 35 -5.05 1.41 0.64
CA TYR A 35 -4.02 0.40 0.46
C TYR A 35 -3.17 0.33 1.73
N TYR A 36 -2.68 -0.85 2.11
CA TYR A 36 -1.81 -1.01 3.27
C TYR A 36 -0.38 -1.34 2.83
N LEU A 37 0.60 -0.67 3.41
CA LEU A 37 2.02 -1.01 3.23
C LEU A 37 2.45 -1.83 4.45
N LEU A 38 3.04 -2.99 4.19
CA LEU A 38 3.58 -3.90 5.20
C LEU A 38 4.81 -3.30 5.89
N ASP A 39 5.36 -4.01 6.88
CA ASP A 39 6.55 -3.63 7.63
C ASP A 39 7.80 -3.46 6.76
N ASN A 40 7.93 -4.29 5.72
CA ASN A 40 8.96 -4.21 4.69
C ASN A 40 8.64 -3.18 3.58
N GLY A 41 7.50 -2.48 3.68
CA GLY A 41 7.07 -1.46 2.72
C GLY A 41 6.35 -2.01 1.48
N GLU A 42 6.21 -3.32 1.33
CA GLU A 42 5.44 -3.91 0.24
C GLU A 42 3.95 -3.65 0.43
N MET A 43 3.25 -3.29 -0.64
CA MET A 43 1.79 -3.18 -0.62
C MET A 43 1.17 -4.56 -0.39
N ALA A 44 0.31 -4.67 0.62
CA ALA A 44 -0.45 -5.87 0.90
C ALA A 44 -1.45 -6.16 -0.23
N THR A 45 -1.57 -7.43 -0.62
CA THR A 45 -2.60 -7.94 -1.54
C THR A 45 -3.18 -9.24 -0.98
N SER A 46 -4.48 -9.47 -1.19
CA SER A 46 -5.21 -10.67 -0.73
C SER A 46 -4.92 -11.05 0.73
N LYS A 47 -4.99 -10.08 1.65
CA LYS A 47 -4.51 -10.24 3.03
C LYS A 47 -5.42 -9.52 4.03
N TRP A 48 -5.55 -10.11 5.22
CA TRP A 48 -6.17 -9.45 6.38
C TRP A 48 -5.15 -8.61 7.15
N ILE A 49 -5.52 -7.37 7.46
CA ILE A 49 -4.77 -6.40 8.26
C ILE A 49 -5.69 -5.96 9.39
N ASP A 50 -5.47 -6.44 10.61
CA ASP A 50 -6.21 -6.02 11.83
C ASP A 50 -7.74 -5.98 11.67
N GLY A 51 -8.31 -7.00 11.02
CA GLY A 51 -9.75 -7.11 10.78
C GLY A 51 -10.26 -6.46 9.49
N TRP A 52 -9.38 -5.86 8.69
CA TRP A 52 -9.70 -5.29 7.38
C TRP A 52 -9.07 -6.14 6.28
N TYR A 53 -9.82 -6.43 5.21
CA TYR A 53 -9.31 -7.23 4.09
C TYR A 53 -8.94 -6.35 2.89
N VAL A 54 -7.76 -6.59 2.30
CA VAL A 54 -7.40 -6.05 0.99
C VAL A 54 -7.51 -7.13 -0.08
N ASN A 55 -8.09 -6.80 -1.23
CA ASN A 55 -8.25 -7.74 -2.35
C ASN A 55 -6.94 -7.98 -3.13
N ALA A 56 -7.02 -8.71 -4.24
CA ALA A 56 -5.85 -9.02 -5.09
C ALA A 56 -5.18 -7.78 -5.70
N ASP A 57 -5.93 -6.67 -5.86
CA ASP A 57 -5.40 -5.38 -6.31
C ASP A 57 -4.84 -4.53 -5.16
N GLY A 58 -4.84 -5.06 -3.93
CA GLY A 58 -4.42 -4.38 -2.70
C GLY A 58 -5.41 -3.33 -2.20
N VAL A 59 -6.61 -3.28 -2.78
CA VAL A 59 -7.66 -2.35 -2.40
C VAL A 59 -8.39 -2.89 -1.18
N TRP A 60 -8.48 -2.10 -0.11
CA TRP A 60 -9.35 -2.39 1.01
C TRP A 60 -10.80 -2.57 0.54
N VAL A 61 -11.42 -3.65 1.00
CA VAL A 61 -12.82 -3.97 0.75
C VAL A 61 -13.57 -3.90 2.08
N GLU A 62 -14.71 -3.20 2.04
CA GLU A 62 -15.68 -3.16 3.14
C GLU A 62 -16.49 -4.46 3.22
#